data_AF-A0A1V1P4C3-F1
#
_entry.id   AF-A0A1V1P4C3-F1
#
_cell.length_a   1.000
_cell.length_b   1.000
_cell.length_c   1.000
_cell.angle_alpha   90.00
_cell.angle_beta   90.00
_cell.angle_gamma   90.00
#
_symmetry.space_group_name_H-M   'P 1'
#
loop_
_entity.id
_entity.type
_entity.pdbx_description
1 polymer ?
#
loop_
_entity_poly.entity_id
_entity_poly.type
_entity_poly.pdbx_seq_one_letter_code
_entity_poly.pdbx_strand_id
1 'polypeptide(L)'
;MGNNDIYTLKQYFLISTPGIKLMNENAVGVIASLNLFGDSFSKIITIGISLILLSSISVQIMVGPRVYYAMSKDKIIFRSLSRVNARFQTPDLAIFIQVIIAIIYVFIGEANINNLLVYMGFSLSIFPLLTVIGLVIMRYKAPELNRPYKVPFFPYIPFFYIALSVFMMVASIVQLPKESFTAIFFVLLGIVFYYWYESTL
;
A
#
# COMPACT_ATOMS: atom_id res chain seq x y z
N MET A 1 -0.32 33.68 0.13
CA MET A 1 -1.50 32.81 0.07
C MET A 1 -1.01 31.39 0.23
N GLY A 2 -0.89 30.99 1.49
CA GLY A 2 -0.01 29.91 1.92
C GLY A 2 -0.78 28.63 2.23
N ASN A 3 -0.04 27.51 2.26
CA ASN A 3 -0.52 26.14 2.51
C ASN A 3 -1.54 25.96 3.64
N ASN A 4 -1.71 26.94 4.54
CA ASN A 4 -2.69 26.94 5.63
C ASN A 4 -4.14 26.93 5.14
N ASP A 5 -4.47 27.53 4.00
CA ASP A 5 -5.85 27.62 3.48
C ASP A 5 -6.44 26.24 3.13
N ILE A 6 -5.58 25.32 2.68
CA ILE A 6 -5.98 23.95 2.37
C ILE A 6 -6.32 23.17 3.66
N TYR A 7 -5.58 23.41 4.74
CA TYR A 7 -5.82 22.74 6.01
C TYR A 7 -7.09 23.25 6.69
N THR A 8 -7.36 24.55 6.66
CA THR A 8 -8.63 25.12 7.14
C THR A 8 -9.82 24.61 6.35
N LEU A 9 -9.73 24.55 5.01
CA LEU A 9 -10.82 24.01 4.18
C LEU A 9 -11.13 22.53 4.50
N LYS A 10 -10.10 21.71 4.74
CA LYS A 10 -10.29 20.31 5.19
C LYS A 10 -10.98 20.24 6.55
N GLN A 11 -10.63 21.13 7.46
CA GLN A 11 -11.19 21.19 8.81
C GLN A 11 -12.66 21.60 8.80
N TYR A 12 -13.03 22.61 7.99
CA TYR A 12 -14.42 23.00 7.75
C TYR A 12 -15.24 21.88 7.09
N PHE A 13 -14.63 21.16 6.15
CA PHE A 13 -15.27 20.01 5.50
C PHE A 13 -15.60 18.88 6.49
N LEU A 14 -14.69 18.57 7.41
CA LEU A 14 -14.88 17.56 8.46
C LEU A 14 -15.93 17.95 9.52
N ILE A 15 -16.09 19.24 9.82
CA ILE A 15 -17.04 19.74 10.82
C ILE A 15 -18.46 19.87 10.25
N SER A 16 -18.58 20.05 8.93
CA SER A 16 -19.86 20.33 8.26
C SER A 16 -20.89 19.19 8.29
N THR A 17 -20.47 17.96 8.54
CA THR A 17 -21.35 16.78 8.52
C THR A 17 -21.32 16.10 9.88
N PRO A 18 -22.48 15.82 10.52
CA PRO A 18 -22.50 15.12 11.79
C PRO A 18 -21.83 13.75 11.61
N GLY A 19 -20.78 13.47 12.38
CA GLY A 19 -19.95 12.26 12.24
C GLY A 19 -20.74 10.95 12.26
N ILE A 20 -21.93 10.96 12.87
CA ILE A 20 -22.89 9.85 12.91
C ILE A 20 -23.36 9.42 11.50
N LYS A 21 -23.51 10.36 10.55
CA LYS A 21 -23.87 10.05 9.16
C LYS A 21 -22.69 9.57 8.31
N LEU A 22 -21.45 9.80 8.76
CA LEU A 22 -20.24 9.41 8.04
C LEU A 22 -19.69 8.05 8.51
N MET A 23 -20.05 7.61 9.71
CA MET A 23 -19.51 6.40 10.34
C MET A 23 -19.87 5.08 9.65
N ASN A 24 -20.95 5.03 8.86
CA ASN A 24 -21.44 3.80 8.22
C ASN A 24 -21.40 3.83 6.69
N GLU A 25 -20.78 4.86 6.10
CA GLU A 25 -20.84 5.08 4.67
C GLU A 25 -19.45 5.12 4.04
N ASN A 26 -19.25 4.32 3.00
CA ASN A 26 -17.96 4.20 2.32
C ASN A 26 -17.59 5.46 1.49
N ALA A 27 -18.58 6.29 1.16
CA ALA A 27 -18.42 7.48 0.31
C ALA A 27 -18.45 8.80 1.09
N VAL A 28 -17.67 8.88 2.17
CA VAL A 28 -17.58 10.03 3.10
C VAL A 28 -17.42 11.37 2.35
N GLY A 29 -16.58 11.42 1.31
CA GLY A 29 -16.32 12.65 0.54
C GLY A 29 -17.51 13.12 -0.32
N VAL A 30 -18.35 12.20 -0.79
CA VAL A 30 -19.56 12.51 -1.57
C VAL A 30 -20.69 12.96 -0.63
N ILE A 31 -20.81 12.31 0.53
CA ILE A 31 -21.82 12.65 1.53
C ILE A 31 -21.57 14.03 2.14
N ALA A 32 -20.30 14.34 2.43
CA ALA A 32 -19.95 15.67 2.92
C ALA A 32 -20.18 16.76 1.87
N SER A 33 -19.93 16.49 0.59
CA SER A 33 -20.22 17.46 -0.48
C SER A 33 -21.73 17.64 -0.72
N LEU A 34 -22.54 16.57 -0.59
CA LEU A 34 -24.00 16.65 -0.62
C LEU A 34 -24.55 17.58 0.45
N ASN A 35 -24.07 17.46 1.69
CA ASN A 35 -24.56 18.27 2.81
C ASN A 35 -24.13 19.74 2.73
N LEU A 36 -22.98 20.03 2.12
CA LEU A 36 -22.42 21.39 2.01
C LEU A 36 -22.91 22.17 0.78
N PHE A 37 -22.99 21.52 -0.38
CA PHE A 37 -23.12 22.20 -1.68
C PHE A 37 -24.32 21.72 -2.50
N GLY A 38 -25.07 20.71 -2.03
CA GLY A 38 -26.25 20.17 -2.72
C GLY A 38 -25.94 19.14 -3.81
N ASP A 39 -27.00 18.57 -4.39
CA ASP A 39 -26.95 17.40 -5.30
C ASP A 39 -26.16 17.65 -6.59
N SER A 40 -26.29 18.83 -7.18
CA SER A 40 -25.59 19.20 -8.43
C SER A 40 -24.07 19.22 -8.29
N PHE A 41 -23.56 19.73 -7.17
CA PHE A 41 -22.12 19.80 -6.92
C PHE A 41 -21.54 18.43 -6.54
N SER A 42 -22.31 17.63 -5.80
CA SER A 42 -21.91 16.26 -5.45
C SER A 42 -21.67 15.36 -6.68
N LYS A 43 -22.48 15.49 -7.74
CA LYS A 43 -22.27 14.75 -9.00
C LYS A 43 -20.92 15.07 -9.63
N ILE A 44 -20.52 16.35 -9.67
CA ILE A 44 -19.23 16.78 -10.19
C ILE A 44 -18.08 16.19 -9.37
N ILE A 45 -18.20 16.25 -8.04
CA ILE A 45 -17.22 15.67 -7.11
C ILE A 45 -17.12 14.15 -7.29
N THR A 46 -18.25 13.45 -7.46
CA THR A 46 -18.28 12.00 -7.67
C THR A 46 -17.54 11.60 -8.95
N ILE A 47 -17.75 12.33 -10.05
CA ILE A 47 -17.02 12.12 -11.31
C ILE A 47 -15.53 12.40 -11.12
N GLY A 48 -15.18 13.48 -10.40
CA GLY A 48 -13.79 13.83 -10.09
C GLY A 48 -13.07 12.73 -9.29
N ILE A 49 -13.68 12.22 -8.22
CA ILE A 49 -13.14 11.13 -7.40
C ILE A 49 -12.99 9.86 -8.26
N SER A 50 -13.98 9.54 -9.09
CA SER A 50 -13.95 8.37 -9.97
C SER A 50 -12.79 8.44 -10.97
N LEU A 51 -12.55 9.60 -11.58
CA LEU A 51 -11.41 9.81 -12.49
C LEU A 51 -10.06 9.66 -11.77
N ILE A 52 -9.93 10.17 -10.55
CA ILE A 52 -8.70 10.03 -9.76
C ILE A 52 -8.43 8.56 -9.40
N LEU A 53 -9.47 7.81 -9.03
CA LEU A 53 -9.34 6.38 -8.74
C LEU A 53 -8.93 5.59 -9.98
N LEU A 54 -9.57 5.85 -11.14
CA LEU A 54 -9.19 5.22 -12.42
C LEU A 54 -7.73 5.52 -12.80
N SER A 55 -7.29 6.77 -12.62
CA SER A 55 -5.91 7.17 -12.86
C SER A 55 -4.94 6.43 -11.93
N SER A 56 -5.27 6.32 -10.65
CA SER A 56 -4.44 5.63 -9.64
C SER A 56 -4.28 4.14 -9.96
N ILE A 57 -5.36 3.48 -10.37
CA ILE A 57 -5.34 2.06 -10.77
C ILE A 57 -4.44 1.85 -12.00
N SER A 58 -4.53 2.74 -12.99
CA SER A 58 -3.70 2.69 -14.19
C SER A 58 -2.19 2.72 -13.87
N VAL A 59 -1.79 3.61 -12.96
CA VAL A 59 -0.38 3.68 -12.51
C VAL A 59 0.03 2.40 -11.78
N GLN A 60 -0.83 1.84 -10.91
CA GLN A 60 -0.50 0.61 -10.18
C GLN A 60 -0.35 -0.61 -11.08
N ILE A 61 -1.15 -0.73 -12.15
CA ILE A 61 -1.01 -1.77 -13.17
C ILE A 61 0.35 -1.66 -13.89
N MET A 62 0.87 -0.44 -14.08
CA MET A 62 2.17 -0.23 -14.72
C MET A 62 3.35 -0.48 -13.78
N VAL A 63 3.25 -0.09 -12.51
CA VAL A 63 4.36 -0.15 -11.55
C VAL A 63 4.55 -1.55 -10.97
N GLY A 64 3.48 -2.25 -10.59
CA GLY A 64 3.54 -3.57 -9.95
C GLY A 64 4.39 -4.60 -10.72
N PRO A 65 4.17 -4.78 -12.04
CA PRO A 65 4.89 -5.76 -12.85
C PRO A 65 6.40 -5.51 -12.95
N ARG A 66 6.85 -4.26 -12.79
CA ARG A 66 8.28 -3.92 -12.81
C ARG A 66 9.02 -4.49 -11.60
N VAL A 67 8.33 -4.59 -10.46
CA VAL A 67 8.87 -5.23 -9.25
C VAL A 67 9.05 -6.72 -9.47
N TYR A 68 8.03 -7.42 -10.00
CA TYR A 68 8.13 -8.85 -10.32
C TYR A 68 9.21 -9.14 -11.37
N TYR A 69 9.32 -8.29 -12.39
CA TYR A 69 10.36 -8.40 -13.41
C TYR A 69 11.78 -8.29 -12.80
N ALA A 70 12.02 -7.30 -11.93
CA ALA A 70 13.30 -7.13 -11.25
C ALA A 70 13.63 -8.33 -10.35
N MET A 71 12.66 -8.80 -9.54
CA MET A 71 12.80 -9.99 -8.71
C MET A 71 13.10 -11.27 -9.52
N SER A 72 12.51 -11.39 -10.71
CA SER A 72 12.75 -12.52 -11.61
C SER A 72 14.16 -12.50 -12.21
N LYS A 73 14.70 -11.31 -12.51
CA LYS A 73 16.10 -11.15 -12.93
C LYS A 73 17.10 -11.55 -11.86
N ASP A 74 16.78 -11.27 -10.61
CA ASP A 74 17.58 -11.68 -9.44
C ASP A 74 17.42 -13.18 -9.11
N LYS A 75 16.68 -13.95 -9.93
CA LYS A 75 16.36 -15.38 -9.77
C LYS A 75 15.64 -15.71 -8.45
N ILE A 76 14.95 -14.74 -7.86
CA ILE A 76 14.19 -14.90 -6.60
C ILE A 76 12.82 -15.52 -6.87
N ILE A 77 12.25 -15.29 -8.07
CA ILE A 77 10.95 -15.83 -8.49
C ILE A 77 11.07 -16.52 -9.87
N PHE A 78 9.99 -17.17 -10.32
CA PHE A 78 9.97 -17.90 -11.60
C PHE A 78 10.52 -17.06 -12.76
N ARG A 79 11.49 -17.60 -13.51
CA ARG A 79 12.11 -16.93 -14.68
C ARG A 79 11.12 -16.56 -15.79
N SER A 80 9.97 -17.24 -15.85
CA SER A 80 8.92 -16.90 -16.84
C SER A 80 8.36 -15.47 -16.66
N LEU A 81 8.43 -14.92 -15.44
CA LEU A 81 8.03 -13.54 -15.14
C LEU A 81 9.02 -12.50 -15.67
N SER A 82 10.25 -12.90 -16.04
CA SER A 82 11.21 -12.01 -16.71
C SER A 82 10.98 -11.90 -18.22
N ARG A 83 9.97 -12.60 -18.77
CA ARG A 83 9.67 -12.52 -20.20
C ARG A 83 9.10 -11.14 -20.50
N VAL A 84 9.78 -10.42 -21.38
CA VAL A 84 9.35 -9.13 -21.89
C VAL A 84 8.83 -9.31 -23.31
N ASN A 85 7.67 -8.74 -23.60
CA ASN A 85 7.12 -8.76 -24.94
C ASN A 85 8.02 -7.98 -25.91
N ALA A 86 8.40 -8.59 -27.03
CA ALA A 86 9.35 -8.01 -27.99
C ALA A 86 8.85 -6.71 -28.64
N ARG A 87 7.53 -6.53 -28.75
CA ARG A 87 6.92 -5.36 -29.41
C ARG A 87 6.64 -4.21 -28.44
N PHE A 88 6.11 -4.54 -27.26
CA PHE A 88 5.65 -3.54 -26.29
C PHE A 88 6.65 -3.26 -25.17
N GLN A 89 7.73 -4.05 -25.07
CA GLN A 89 8.74 -3.97 -24.02
C GLN A 89 8.15 -4.03 -22.59
N THR A 90 7.00 -4.69 -22.43
CA THR A 90 6.30 -4.85 -21.16
C THR A 90 6.31 -6.32 -20.69
N PRO A 91 6.34 -6.58 -19.38
CA PRO A 91 6.20 -7.92 -18.82
C PRO A 91 4.71 -8.32 -18.82
N ASP A 92 4.23 -8.80 -19.96
CA ASP A 92 2.82 -9.15 -20.21
C ASP A 92 2.29 -10.23 -19.27
N LEU A 93 3.08 -11.28 -19.02
CA LEU A 93 2.70 -12.36 -18.10
C LEU A 93 2.53 -11.85 -16.65
N ALA A 94 3.41 -10.96 -16.19
CA ALA A 94 3.33 -10.39 -14.85
C ALA A 94 2.10 -9.47 -14.68
N ILE A 95 1.76 -8.69 -15.72
CA ILE A 95 0.52 -7.90 -15.75
C ILE A 95 -0.69 -8.82 -15.65
N PHE A 96 -0.73 -9.89 -16.44
CA PHE A 96 -1.86 -10.81 -16.47
C PHE A 96 -2.10 -11.49 -15.11
N ILE A 97 -1.04 -11.97 -14.48
CA ILE A 97 -1.12 -12.57 -13.12
C ILE A 97 -1.61 -11.54 -12.10
N GLN A 98 -1.08 -10.31 -12.12
CA GLN A 98 -1.52 -9.26 -11.20
C GLN A 98 -3.01 -8.94 -11.37
N VAL A 99 -3.52 -8.89 -12.60
CA VAL A 99 -4.94 -8.63 -12.89
C VAL A 99 -5.82 -9.78 -12.38
N ILE A 100 -5.42 -11.04 -12.59
CA ILE A 100 -6.16 -12.20 -12.08
C ILE A 100 -6.26 -12.14 -10.55
N ILE A 101 -5.14 -11.89 -9.88
CA ILE A 101 -5.10 -11.79 -8.41
C ILE A 101 -5.98 -10.62 -7.93
N ALA A 102 -5.94 -9.48 -8.62
CA ALA A 102 -6.79 -8.33 -8.29
C ALA A 102 -8.28 -8.68 -8.41
N ILE A 103 -8.70 -9.37 -9.48
CA ILE A 103 -10.08 -9.82 -9.66
C ILE A 103 -10.50 -10.75 -8.52
N ILE A 104 -9.64 -11.70 -8.12
CA ILE A 104 -9.91 -12.59 -6.99
C ILE A 104 -10.11 -11.79 -5.69
N TYR A 105 -9.27 -10.79 -5.42
CA TYR A 105 -9.42 -9.93 -4.25
C TYR A 105 -10.69 -9.07 -4.29
N VAL A 106 -11.18 -8.66 -5.47
CA VAL A 106 -12.46 -7.96 -5.59
C VAL A 106 -13.61 -8.85 -5.13
N PHE A 107 -13.65 -10.11 -5.58
CA PHE A 107 -14.69 -11.05 -5.15
C PHE A 107 -14.61 -11.39 -3.65
N ILE A 108 -13.40 -11.49 -3.08
CA ILE A 108 -13.22 -11.72 -1.64
C ILE A 108 -13.62 -10.46 -0.83
N GLY A 109 -13.27 -9.29 -1.33
CA GLY A 109 -13.47 -8.00 -0.66
C GLY A 109 -14.91 -7.49 -0.68
N GLU A 110 -15.74 -7.97 -1.61
CA GLU A 110 -17.15 -7.58 -1.71
C GLU A 110 -17.94 -7.85 -0.43
N ALA A 111 -17.55 -8.90 0.33
CA ALA A 111 -18.20 -9.23 1.60
C ALA A 111 -17.87 -8.25 2.74
N ASN A 112 -16.64 -7.70 2.80
CA ASN A 112 -16.19 -6.76 3.85
C ASN A 112 -14.98 -5.93 3.40
N ILE A 113 -15.23 -4.73 2.89
CA ILE A 113 -14.15 -3.83 2.41
C ILE A 113 -13.20 -3.41 3.55
N ASN A 114 -13.73 -3.23 4.77
CA ASN A 114 -12.94 -2.82 5.93
C ASN A 114 -11.89 -3.88 6.31
N ASN A 115 -12.24 -5.17 6.22
CA ASN A 115 -11.31 -6.26 6.48
C ASN A 115 -10.17 -6.25 5.46
N LEU A 116 -10.51 -6.08 4.18
CA LEU A 116 -9.53 -5.99 3.11
C LEU A 116 -8.57 -4.80 3.31
N LEU A 117 -9.09 -3.64 3.73
CA LEU A 117 -8.28 -2.47 4.03
C LEU A 117 -7.30 -2.71 5.19
N VAL A 118 -7.74 -3.38 6.26
CA VAL A 118 -6.87 -3.70 7.40
C VAL A 118 -5.81 -4.73 7.01
N TYR A 119 -6.19 -5.76 6.25
CA TYR A 119 -5.25 -6.72 5.66
C TYR A 119 -4.17 -6.03 4.81
N MET A 120 -4.58 -5.18 3.86
CA MET A 120 -3.67 -4.46 2.98
C MET A 120 -2.77 -3.50 3.77
N GLY A 121 -3.34 -2.74 4.70
CA GLY A 121 -2.60 -1.80 5.54
C GLY A 121 -1.53 -2.51 6.38
N PHE A 122 -1.86 -3.66 6.95
CA PHE A 122 -0.90 -4.46 7.70
C PHE A 122 0.20 -5.03 6.79
N SER A 123 -0.18 -5.66 5.67
CA SER A 123 0.77 -6.25 4.70
C SER A 123 1.74 -5.22 4.13
N LEU A 124 1.23 -4.04 3.75
CA LEU A 124 2.05 -2.93 3.24
C LEU A 124 2.93 -2.27 4.30
N SER A 125 2.62 -2.42 5.59
CA SER A 125 3.41 -1.84 6.69
C SER A 125 4.62 -2.71 7.06
N ILE A 126 4.56 -4.02 6.83
CA ILE A 126 5.65 -4.96 7.12
C ILE A 126 6.92 -4.58 6.34
N PHE A 127 6.82 -4.42 5.02
CA PHE A 127 8.02 -4.23 4.18
C PHE A 127 8.78 -2.91 4.44
N PRO A 128 8.12 -1.76 4.63
CA PRO A 128 8.78 -0.53 5.06
C PRO A 128 9.42 -0.65 6.43
N LEU A 129 8.75 -1.31 7.39
CA LEU A 129 9.34 -1.59 8.71
C LEU A 129 10.63 -2.41 8.57
N LEU A 130 10.61 -3.49 7.79
CA LEU A 130 11.80 -4.30 7.51
C LEU A 130 12.89 -3.48 6.81
N THR A 131 12.50 -2.58 5.89
CA THR A 131 13.44 -1.70 5.17
C THR A 131 14.16 -0.75 6.14
N VAL A 132 13.45 -0.15 7.10
CA VAL A 132 14.05 0.73 8.11
C VAL A 132 14.91 -0.04 9.10
N ILE A 133 14.51 -1.25 9.50
CA ILE A 133 15.36 -2.14 10.30
C ILE A 133 16.64 -2.48 9.52
N GLY A 134 16.52 -2.84 8.25
CA GLY A 134 17.64 -3.13 7.36
C GLY A 134 18.60 -1.93 7.21
N LEU A 135 18.06 -0.70 7.14
CA LEU A 135 18.84 0.53 7.14
C LEU A 135 19.67 0.67 8.43
N VAL A 136 19.07 0.42 9.59
CA VAL A 136 19.77 0.48 10.89
C VAL A 136 20.87 -0.60 10.94
N ILE A 137 20.58 -1.83 10.53
CA ILE A 137 21.55 -2.94 10.51
C ILE A 137 22.71 -2.66 9.55
N MET A 138 22.43 -2.23 8.32
CA MET A 138 23.46 -1.85 7.34
C MET A 138 24.35 -0.74 7.87
N ARG A 139 23.83 0.11 8.76
CA ARG A 139 24.61 1.18 9.36
C ARG A 139 25.75 0.67 10.23
N TYR A 140 25.50 -0.41 10.97
CA TYR A 140 26.50 -1.09 11.81
C TYR A 140 27.36 -2.09 11.02
N LYS A 141 26.77 -2.80 10.05
CA LYS A 141 27.46 -3.89 9.32
C LYS A 141 28.45 -3.38 8.26
N ALA A 142 28.19 -2.23 7.66
CA ALA A 142 29.06 -1.66 6.62
C ALA A 142 29.27 -0.14 6.85
N PRO A 143 30.02 0.23 7.90
CA PRO A 143 30.25 1.64 8.25
C PRO A 143 31.10 2.39 7.22
N GLU A 144 31.97 1.69 6.49
CA GLU A 144 32.93 2.21 5.51
C GLU A 144 32.30 2.68 4.18
N LEU A 145 31.01 2.38 3.94
CA LEU A 145 30.34 2.79 2.70
C LEU A 145 30.23 4.32 2.61
N ASN A 146 30.65 4.89 1.48
CA ASN A 146 30.42 6.30 1.21
C ASN A 146 28.91 6.55 1.06
N ARG A 147 28.33 7.34 1.98
CA ARG A 147 26.89 7.64 2.04
C ARG A 147 26.66 9.11 1.67
N PRO A 148 26.20 9.40 0.43
CA PRO A 148 25.91 10.77 -0.01
C PRO A 148 24.80 11.43 0.81
N TYR A 149 23.86 10.62 1.32
CA TYR A 149 22.77 11.06 2.17
C TYR A 149 22.87 10.44 3.57
N LYS A 150 22.73 11.27 4.61
CA LYS A 150 22.68 10.85 6.01
C LYS A 150 21.38 11.36 6.62
N VAL A 151 20.62 10.46 7.24
CA VAL A 151 19.38 10.81 7.94
C VAL A 151 19.72 11.78 9.08
N PRO A 152 19.09 12.96 9.16
CA PRO A 152 19.27 13.87 10.28
C PRO A 152 18.79 13.21 11.58
N PHE A 153 19.41 13.52 12.72
CA PHE A 153 19.06 12.95 14.04
C PHE A 153 19.07 11.41 14.12
N PHE A 154 19.90 10.74 13.32
CA PHE A 154 20.16 9.31 13.52
C PHE A 154 20.78 9.07 14.92
N PRO A 155 20.31 8.10 15.73
CA PRO A 155 19.36 7.01 15.42
C PRO A 155 17.89 7.26 15.84
N TYR A 156 17.55 8.43 16.37
CA TYR A 156 16.24 8.68 16.97
C TYR A 156 15.08 8.59 15.97
N ILE A 157 15.24 9.14 14.76
CA ILE A 157 14.18 9.11 13.74
C ILE A 157 13.84 7.68 13.30
N PRO A 158 14.83 6.84 12.88
CA PRO A 158 14.54 5.44 12.56
C PRO A 158 13.90 4.66 13.72
N PHE A 159 14.37 4.86 14.95
CA PHE A 159 13.84 4.16 16.11
C PHE A 159 12.40 4.57 16.41
N PHE A 160 12.09 5.87 16.33
CA PHE A 160 10.72 6.37 16.49
C PHE A 160 9.79 5.81 15.41
N TYR A 161 10.24 5.75 14.15
CA TYR A 161 9.48 5.12 13.07
C TYR A 161 9.19 3.65 13.37
N ILE A 162 10.21 2.87 13.74
CA ILE A 162 10.04 1.45 14.09
C ILE A 162 9.03 1.31 15.24
N ALA A 163 9.17 2.09 16.30
CA ALA A 163 8.26 2.05 17.44
C ALA A 163 6.81 2.35 17.04
N LEU A 164 6.59 3.39 16.23
CA LEU A 164 5.26 3.76 15.76
C LEU A 164 4.66 2.71 14.82
N SER A 165 5.45 2.18 13.89
CA SER A 165 4.99 1.12 12.98
C SER A 165 4.64 -0.16 13.72
N VAL A 166 5.45 -0.58 14.70
CA VAL A 166 5.14 -1.72 15.57
C VAL A 166 3.86 -1.46 16.36
N PHE A 167 3.71 -0.27 16.94
CA PHE A 167 2.49 0.09 17.66
C PHE A 167 1.24 0.01 16.78
N MET A 168 1.29 0.56 15.56
CA MET A 168 0.17 0.47 14.61
C MET A 168 -0.12 -0.97 14.20
N MET A 169 0.90 -1.79 13.97
CA MET A 169 0.71 -3.19 13.62
C MET A 169 0.09 -3.99 14.78
N VAL A 170 0.51 -3.76 16.02
CA VAL A 170 -0.10 -4.38 17.20
C VAL A 170 -1.57 -3.95 17.33
N ALA A 171 -1.87 -2.66 17.13
CA ALA A 171 -3.23 -2.16 17.14
C ALA A 171 -4.11 -2.83 16.06
N SER A 172 -3.58 -3.06 14.86
CA SER A 172 -4.28 -3.79 13.79
C SER A 172 -4.55 -5.25 14.15
N ILE A 173 -3.59 -5.93 14.81
CA ILE A 173 -3.75 -7.31 15.28
C ILE A 173 -4.86 -7.40 16.33
N VAL A 174 -4.94 -6.44 17.24
CA VAL A 174 -5.99 -6.40 18.28
C VAL A 174 -7.37 -6.16 17.67
N GLN A 175 -7.46 -5.30 16.64
CA GLN A 175 -8.74 -4.99 15.99
C GLN A 175 -9.26 -6.15 15.14
N LEU A 176 -8.42 -6.69 14.25
CA LEU A 176 -8.77 -7.75 13.30
C LEU A 176 -7.65 -8.80 13.26
N PRO A 177 -7.64 -9.73 14.23
CA PRO A 177 -6.56 -10.72 14.35
C PRO A 177 -6.52 -11.66 13.15
N LYS A 178 -7.69 -12.10 12.64
CA LYS A 178 -7.79 -13.03 11.50
C LYS A 178 -7.08 -12.49 10.26
N GLU A 179 -7.38 -11.25 9.87
CA GLU A 179 -6.80 -10.61 8.69
C GLU A 179 -5.28 -10.40 8.86
N SER A 180 -4.86 -9.99 10.04
CA SER A 180 -3.45 -9.79 10.36
C SER A 180 -2.66 -11.11 10.31
N PHE A 181 -3.21 -12.20 10.85
CA PHE A 181 -2.60 -13.53 10.76
C PHE A 181 -2.51 -14.03 9.31
N THR A 182 -3.53 -13.78 8.49
CA THR A 182 -3.49 -14.11 7.06
C THR A 182 -2.35 -13.37 6.35
N ALA A 183 -2.12 -12.09 6.66
CA ALA A 183 -0.99 -11.35 6.10
C ALA A 183 0.36 -11.92 6.53
N ILE A 184 0.53 -12.26 7.81
CA ILE A 184 1.76 -12.91 8.31
C ILE A 184 1.95 -14.27 7.62
N PHE A 185 0.88 -15.04 7.46
CA PHE A 185 0.91 -16.33 6.78
C PHE A 185 1.42 -16.21 5.35
N PHE A 186 0.93 -15.23 4.56
CA PHE A 186 1.43 -15.00 3.21
C PHE A 186 2.90 -14.57 3.17
N VAL A 187 3.35 -13.75 4.13
CA VAL A 187 4.77 -13.36 4.23
C VAL A 187 5.65 -14.58 4.54
N LEU A 188 5.24 -15.43 5.50
CA LEU A 188 5.95 -16.66 5.84
C LEU A 188 5.96 -17.65 4.67
N LEU A 189 4.84 -17.80 3.97
CA LEU A 189 4.75 -18.65 2.78
C LEU A 189 5.71 -18.17 1.69
N GLY A 190 5.86 -16.86 1.51
CA GLY A 190 6.86 -16.28 0.62
C GLY A 190 8.30 -16.65 0.99
N ILE A 191 8.64 -16.67 2.28
CA ILE A 191 9.97 -17.09 2.78
C ILE A 191 10.20 -18.58 2.53
N VAL A 192 9.22 -19.43 2.83
CA VAL A 192 9.30 -20.87 2.58
C VAL A 192 9.48 -21.15 1.08
N PHE A 193 8.71 -20.45 0.24
CA PHE A 193 8.81 -20.55 -1.20
C PHE A 193 10.19 -20.13 -1.72
N TYR A 194 10.77 -19.07 -1.15
CA TYR A 194 12.12 -18.61 -1.50
C TYR A 194 13.18 -19.69 -1.23
N TYR A 195 13.21 -20.26 -0.02
CA TYR A 195 14.16 -21.32 0.32
C TYR A 195 13.95 -22.60 -0.50
N TRP A 196 12.69 -22.95 -0.78
CA TRP A 196 12.38 -24.09 -1.64
C TRP A 196 12.88 -23.88 -3.07
N TYR A 197 12.66 -22.69 -3.63
CA TYR A 197 13.12 -22.37 -4.99
C TYR A 197 14.65 -22.27 -5.07
N GLU A 198 15.30 -21.69 -4.08
CA GLU A 198 16.77 -21.64 -3.97
C GLU A 198 17.35 -23.06 -3.89
N SER A 199 16.74 -23.98 -3.14
CA SER A 199 17.19 -25.38 -3.04
C SER A 199 17.01 -26.20 -4.33
N THR A 200 16.18 -25.72 -5.26
CA THR A 200 15.88 -26.41 -6.53
C THR A 200 16.79 -25.92 -7.69
N LEU A 201 17.54 -24.82 -7.48
CA LEU A 201 18.47 -24.22 -8.45
C LEU A 201 19.89 -24.76 -8.33
#